data_AF-A0A9D2GKU2-F1
#
_entry.id   AF-A0A9D2GKU2-F1
#
_cell.length_a   1.000
_cell.length_b   1.000
_cell.length_c   1.000
_cell.angle_alpha   90.00
_cell.angle_beta   90.00
_cell.angle_gamma   90.00
#
_symmetry.space_group_name_H-M   'P 1'
#
loop_
_entity.id
_entity.type
_entity.pdbx_description
1 polymer ?
#
loop_
_entity_poly.entity_id
_entity_poly.type
_entity_poly.pdbx_seq_one_letter_code
_entity_poly.pdbx_strand_id
1 'polypeptide(L)'
;MNAAKRLRFLGIAAGSAVLLSALLLAVAFFQGQTASPAEPSSTEAVSSRPLYTVGTYNNRLAVFRFGETEPNQVLEEVFIRSLPASDQELLRQGIPVYTEEELWTLLEDLES
;
A
#
# COMPACT_ATOMS: atom_id res chain seq x y z
N MET A 1 -14.71 36.79 57.60
CA MET A 1 -13.29 36.52 57.32
C MET A 1 -13.19 35.08 56.85
N ASN A 2 -12.75 34.68 55.65
CA ASN A 2 -12.01 35.29 54.55
C ASN A 2 -12.54 34.65 53.25
N ALA A 3 -13.03 35.36 52.24
CA ALA A 3 -12.28 35.96 51.13
C ALA A 3 -11.33 34.98 50.39
N ALA A 4 -11.74 34.47 49.23
CA ALA A 4 -10.81 34.15 48.14
C ALA A 4 -11.49 34.13 46.77
N LYS A 5 -11.26 35.25 46.05
CA LYS A 5 -10.81 35.33 44.66
C LYS A 5 -11.73 34.80 43.56
N ARG A 6 -12.58 35.70 43.06
CA ARG A 6 -13.05 35.69 41.68
C ARG A 6 -12.14 36.62 40.87
N LEU A 7 -11.28 36.06 40.02
CA LEU A 7 -10.44 36.86 39.13
C LEU A 7 -10.99 36.76 37.71
N ARG A 8 -11.50 37.89 37.22
CA ARG A 8 -11.97 38.10 35.85
C ARG A 8 -10.77 38.47 34.96
N PHE A 9 -10.67 37.77 33.84
CA PHE A 9 -10.22 38.17 32.50
C PHE A 9 -9.21 39.32 32.35
N LEU A 10 -8.06 39.04 31.70
CA LEU A 10 -7.56 39.90 30.62
C LEU A 10 -6.45 39.20 29.80
N GLY A 11 -6.56 39.25 28.46
CA GLY A 11 -5.38 39.17 27.58
C GLY A 11 -5.29 37.98 26.63
N ILE A 12 -5.93 38.11 25.47
CA ILE A 12 -5.73 37.27 24.28
C ILE A 12 -4.29 37.50 23.76
N ALA A 13 -3.44 36.49 23.81
CA ALA A 13 -2.19 36.47 23.03
C ALA A 13 -2.44 35.66 21.75
N ALA A 14 -2.70 36.39 20.67
CA ALA A 14 -3.02 35.93 19.32
C ALA A 14 -1.84 35.25 18.60
N GLY A 15 -1.28 34.17 19.18
CA GLY A 15 -0.17 33.40 18.60
C GLY A 15 -0.44 31.92 18.41
N SER A 16 -1.46 31.36 19.07
CA SER A 16 -1.71 29.91 19.06
C SER A 16 -2.78 29.44 18.06
N ALA A 17 -3.27 30.34 17.19
CA ALA A 17 -4.24 29.97 16.16
C ALA A 17 -3.59 29.57 14.84
N VAL A 18 -2.38 30.05 14.53
CA VAL A 18 -1.73 29.80 13.23
C VAL A 18 -1.01 28.43 13.21
N LEU A 19 -0.49 27.96 14.35
CA LEU A 19 0.22 26.68 14.41
C LEU A 19 -0.71 25.46 14.34
N LEU A 20 -1.97 25.58 14.80
CA LEU A 20 -2.96 24.50 14.67
C LEU A 20 -3.52 24.39 13.25
N SER A 21 -3.60 25.49 12.50
CA SER A 21 -4.03 25.49 11.10
C SER A 21 -3.01 24.85 10.15
N ALA A 22 -1.71 24.95 10.46
CA ALA A 22 -0.68 24.28 9.68
C ALA A 22 -0.70 22.74 9.83
N LEU A 23 -1.08 22.23 11.01
CA LEU A 23 -1.15 20.80 11.27
C LEU A 23 -2.32 20.12 10.53
N LEU A 24 -3.45 20.83 10.34
CA LEU A 24 -4.58 20.32 9.56
C LEU A 24 -4.31 20.27 8.04
N LEU A 25 -3.45 21.14 7.51
CA LEU A 25 -3.06 21.10 6.10
C LEU A 25 -2.07 19.96 5.78
N ALA A 26 -1.33 19.43 6.76
CA ALA A 26 -0.44 18.28 6.55
C ALA A 26 -1.20 16.95 6.36
N VAL A 27 -2.38 16.80 6.97
CA VAL A 27 -3.24 15.60 6.79
C VAL A 27 -3.86 15.57 5.39
N ALA A 28 -4.11 16.73 4.78
CA ALA A 28 -4.65 16.80 3.41
C ALA A 28 -3.64 16.39 2.33
N PHE A 29 -2.33 16.51 2.59
CA PHE A 29 -1.29 16.02 1.67
C PHE A 29 -1.15 14.50 1.67
N PHE A 30 -1.58 13.81 2.72
CA PHE A 30 -1.58 12.33 2.78
C PHE A 30 -2.78 11.71 2.04
N GLN A 31 -3.80 12.49 1.69
CA GLN A 31 -4.96 12.03 0.91
C GLN A 31 -4.81 12.21 -0.61
N GLY A 32 -3.62 12.61 -1.08
CA GLY A 32 -3.31 12.83 -2.50
C GLY A 32 -2.68 11.64 -3.23
N GLN A 33 -2.60 10.46 -2.61
CA GLN A 33 -2.18 9.22 -3.27
C GLN A 33 -3.30 8.18 -3.24
N THR A 34 -4.51 8.57 -3.64
CA THR A 34 -5.34 7.64 -4.41
C THR A 34 -4.86 7.74 -5.85
N ALA A 35 -3.67 7.21 -6.11
CA ALA A 35 -3.38 6.72 -7.44
C ALA A 35 -4.38 5.59 -7.66
N SER A 36 -5.54 5.94 -8.22
CA SER A 36 -6.33 4.98 -8.98
C SER A 36 -5.32 4.32 -9.91
N PRO A 37 -5.01 3.03 -9.77
CA PRO A 37 -4.41 2.35 -10.88
C PRO A 37 -5.42 2.55 -12.00
N ALA A 38 -5.03 3.27 -13.04
CA ALA A 38 -5.68 3.10 -14.32
C ALA A 38 -5.59 1.60 -14.57
N GLU A 39 -6.71 0.89 -14.42
CA GLU A 39 -6.85 -0.45 -14.96
C GLU A 39 -6.46 -0.30 -16.43
N PRO A 40 -5.35 -0.90 -16.91
CA PRO A 40 -5.16 -0.97 -18.33
C PRO A 40 -6.38 -1.75 -18.84
N SER A 41 -7.22 -1.07 -19.61
CA SER A 41 -8.18 -1.72 -20.50
C SER A 41 -7.37 -2.58 -21.47
N SER A 42 -7.06 -3.80 -21.04
CA SER A 42 -6.54 -4.85 -21.88
C SER A 42 -7.74 -5.48 -22.55
N THR A 43 -8.01 -4.98 -23.75
CA THR A 43 -8.41 -5.73 -24.95
C THR A 43 -8.85 -7.17 -24.68
N GLU A 44 -10.09 -7.46 -25.04
CA GLU A 44 -10.66 -8.81 -25.18
C GLU A 44 -9.64 -9.77 -25.82
N ALA A 45 -8.95 -10.53 -24.98
CA ALA A 45 -8.15 -11.68 -25.34
C ALA A 45 -8.81 -12.88 -24.64
N VAL A 46 -9.33 -13.80 -25.45
CA VAL A 46 -9.82 -15.15 -25.14
C VAL A 46 -9.89 -15.47 -23.64
N SER A 47 -11.11 -15.50 -23.12
CA SER A 47 -11.51 -15.67 -21.72
C SER A 47 -10.85 -16.85 -20.96
N SER A 48 -9.57 -16.75 -20.63
CA SER A 48 -8.98 -17.41 -19.47
C SER A 48 -8.68 -16.32 -18.44
N ARG A 49 -9.44 -16.31 -17.35
CA ARG A 49 -9.18 -15.42 -16.21
C ARG A 49 -7.94 -15.94 -15.47
N PRO A 50 -7.01 -15.07 -15.03
CA PRO A 50 -5.92 -15.51 -14.16
C PRO A 50 -6.50 -16.16 -12.90
N LEU A 51 -5.85 -17.19 -12.38
CA LEU A 51 -6.21 -17.81 -11.11
C LEU A 51 -5.52 -17.10 -9.94
N TYR A 52 -4.28 -16.68 -10.17
CA TYR A 52 -3.43 -16.04 -9.18
C TYR A 52 -2.76 -14.80 -9.74
N THR A 53 -2.25 -13.96 -8.84
CA THR A 53 -1.33 -12.88 -9.16
C THR A 53 -0.17 -12.97 -8.19
N VAL A 54 1.05 -13.07 -8.70
CA VAL A 54 2.26 -13.06 -7.88
C VAL A 54 2.79 -11.65 -7.82
N GLY A 55 3.05 -11.16 -6.61
CA GLY A 55 3.50 -9.80 -6.42
C GLY A 55 4.13 -9.57 -5.06
N THR A 56 4.15 -8.32 -4.63
CA THR A 56 4.82 -7.92 -3.38
C THR A 56 3.82 -7.61 -2.29
N TYR A 57 4.06 -8.12 -1.08
CA TYR A 57 3.32 -7.76 0.13
C TYR A 57 4.27 -7.57 1.30
N ASN A 58 4.22 -6.44 2.00
CA ASN A 58 5.12 -6.13 3.13
C ASN A 58 6.61 -6.42 2.83
N ASN A 59 7.04 -6.07 1.61
CA ASN A 59 8.43 -6.27 1.15
C ASN A 59 8.85 -7.76 1.06
N ARG A 60 7.87 -8.68 0.98
CA ARG A 60 7.99 -10.13 0.73
C ARG A 60 7.29 -10.53 -0.57
N LEU A 61 7.65 -11.70 -1.07
CA LEU A 61 6.94 -12.34 -2.17
C LEU A 61 5.58 -12.86 -1.69
N ALA A 62 4.53 -12.60 -2.46
CA ALA A 62 3.18 -12.97 -2.10
C ALA A 62 2.36 -13.40 -3.31
N VAL A 63 1.44 -14.32 -3.07
CA VAL A 63 0.50 -14.86 -4.04
C VAL A 63 -0.90 -14.41 -3.64
N PHE A 64 -1.57 -13.75 -4.55
CA PHE A 64 -2.95 -13.26 -4.40
C PHE A 64 -3.86 -14.13 -5.25
N ARG A 65 -5.04 -14.49 -4.73
CA ARG A 65 -6.09 -15.06 -5.59
C ARG A 65 -6.65 -13.98 -6.48
N PHE A 66 -7.15 -14.37 -7.65
CA PHE A 66 -7.75 -13.40 -8.56
C PHE A 66 -8.83 -12.57 -7.86
N GLY A 67 -8.69 -11.24 -7.95
CA GLY A 67 -9.66 -10.28 -7.42
C GLY A 67 -9.57 -10.07 -5.91
N GLU A 68 -8.65 -10.75 -5.22
CA GLU A 68 -8.35 -10.51 -3.82
C GLU A 68 -7.22 -9.47 -3.69
N THR A 69 -7.33 -8.64 -2.65
CA THR A 69 -6.30 -7.65 -2.30
C THR A 69 -5.43 -8.10 -1.13
N GLU A 70 -5.90 -9.10 -0.38
CA GLU A 70 -5.12 -9.77 0.64
C GLU A 70 -4.39 -10.97 0.03
N PRO A 71 -3.14 -11.23 0.44
CA PRO A 71 -2.38 -12.36 -0.09
C PRO A 71 -2.98 -13.68 0.43
N ASN A 72 -3.20 -14.62 -0.48
CA ASN A 72 -3.54 -15.99 -0.13
C ASN A 72 -2.34 -16.71 0.51
N GLN A 73 -1.13 -16.37 0.08
CA GLN A 73 0.12 -16.88 0.63
C GLN A 73 1.20 -15.79 0.61
N VAL A 74 2.00 -15.73 1.67
CA VAL A 74 3.19 -14.88 1.74
C VAL A 74 4.39 -15.76 2.00
N LEU A 75 5.41 -15.68 1.15
CA LEU A 75 6.66 -16.40 1.33
C LEU A 75 7.58 -15.54 2.21
N GLU A 76 7.59 -15.82 3.51
CA GLU A 76 8.33 -15.02 4.50
C GLU A 76 9.85 -15.14 4.36
N GLU A 77 10.33 -16.20 3.71
CA GLU A 77 11.76 -16.47 3.49
C GLU A 77 12.32 -15.66 2.30
N VAL A 78 11.47 -15.25 1.36
CA VAL A 78 11.88 -14.55 0.13
C VAL A 78 11.66 -13.05 0.25
N PHE A 79 12.76 -12.29 0.26
CA PHE A 79 12.73 -10.83 0.31
C PHE A 79 12.72 -10.26 -1.10
N ILE A 80 11.80 -9.35 -1.39
CA ILE A 80 11.76 -8.70 -2.73
C ILE A 80 13.08 -8.01 -3.06
N ARG A 81 13.76 -7.45 -2.06
CA ARG A 81 15.04 -6.74 -2.25
C ARG A 81 16.23 -7.65 -2.58
N SER A 82 16.13 -8.95 -2.31
CA SER A 82 17.18 -9.90 -2.69
C SER A 82 17.04 -10.38 -4.13
N LEU A 83 15.87 -10.17 -4.75
CA LEU A 83 15.62 -10.52 -6.15
C LEU A 83 16.32 -9.55 -7.10
N PRO A 84 16.61 -9.96 -8.35
CA PRO A 84 17.05 -9.05 -9.40
C PRO A 84 16.11 -7.87 -9.62
N ALA A 85 16.66 -6.71 -10.00
CA ALA A 85 15.87 -5.49 -10.19
C ALA A 85 14.77 -5.64 -11.26
N SER A 86 15.01 -6.48 -12.28
CA SER A 86 14.02 -6.82 -13.30
C SER A 86 12.80 -7.50 -12.70
N ASP A 87 13.01 -8.48 -11.81
CA ASP A 87 11.94 -9.26 -11.20
C ASP A 87 11.19 -8.46 -10.15
N GLN A 88 11.90 -7.60 -9.41
CA GLN A 88 11.27 -6.64 -8.50
C GLN A 88 10.23 -5.76 -9.21
N GLU A 89 10.54 -5.30 -10.42
CA GLU A 89 9.63 -4.47 -11.20
C GLU A 89 8.44 -5.28 -11.71
N LEU A 90 8.65 -6.51 -12.18
CA LEU A 90 7.56 -7.42 -12.58
C LEU A 90 6.61 -7.72 -11.40
N LEU A 91 7.17 -8.02 -10.23
CA LEU A 91 6.39 -8.28 -9.01
C LEU A 91 5.64 -7.05 -8.51
N ARG A 92 6.18 -5.85 -8.74
CA ARG A 92 5.50 -4.59 -8.44
C ARG A 92 4.30 -4.36 -9.37
N GLN A 93 4.39 -4.80 -10.62
CA GLN A 93 3.29 -4.75 -11.59
C GLN A 93 2.24 -5.83 -11.32
N GLY A 94 2.65 -6.94 -10.69
CA GLY A 94 1.80 -8.09 -10.44
C GLY A 94 1.80 -9.01 -11.66
N ILE A 95 2.29 -10.24 -11.48
CA ILE A 95 2.42 -11.23 -12.53
C ILE A 95 1.16 -12.08 -12.54
N PRO A 96 0.29 -11.99 -13.57
CA PRO A 96 -0.90 -12.82 -13.67
C PRO A 96 -0.49 -14.26 -13.98
N VAL A 97 -1.09 -15.22 -13.26
CA VAL A 97 -0.80 -16.65 -13.41
C VAL A 97 -2.10 -17.40 -13.64
N TYR A 98 -2.12 -18.27 -14.65
CA TYR A 98 -3.33 -18.92 -15.15
C TYR A 98 -3.46 -20.38 -14.71
N THR A 99 -2.36 -21.03 -14.29
CA THR A 99 -2.38 -22.40 -13.76
C THR A 99 -1.53 -22.56 -12.50
N GLU A 100 -1.73 -23.63 -11.75
CA GLU A 100 -0.91 -23.92 -10.56
C GLU A 100 0.52 -24.31 -10.95
N GLU A 101 0.71 -25.01 -12.07
CA GLU A 101 2.04 -25.39 -12.56
C GLU A 101 2.88 -24.16 -12.94
N GLU A 102 2.25 -23.16 -13.59
CA GLU A 102 2.89 -21.88 -13.89
C GLU A 102 3.26 -21.13 -12.61
N LEU A 103 2.39 -21.16 -11.59
CA LEU A 103 2.68 -20.55 -10.29
C LEU A 103 3.94 -21.17 -9.67
N TRP A 104 3.99 -22.49 -9.60
CA TRP A 104 5.15 -23.20 -9.03
C TRP A 104 6.44 -22.91 -9.79
N THR A 105 6.39 -22.98 -11.12
CA THR A 105 7.56 -22.70 -11.97
C THR A 105 8.07 -21.27 -11.75
N LEU A 106 7.16 -20.30 -11.66
CA LEU A 106 7.50 -18.90 -11.41
C LEU A 106 8.12 -18.72 -10.01
N LEU A 107 7.59 -19.37 -8.98
CA LEU A 107 8.14 -19.31 -7.64
C LEU A 107 9.54 -19.94 -7.58
N GLU A 108 9.75 -21.08 -8.24
CA GLU A 108 11.06 -21.74 -8.32
C GLU A 108 12.11 -20.88 -9.03
N ASP A 109 11.74 -20.18 -10.11
CA ASP A 109 12.64 -19.27 -10.84
C ASP A 109 13.06 -18.08 -9.96
N LEU A 110 12.14 -17.54 -9.15
CA LEU A 110 12.41 -16.44 -8.24
C LEU A 110 13.26 -16.83 -7.01
N GLU A 111 13.32 -18.12 -6.67
CA GLU A 111 14.11 -18.63 -5.55
C GLU A 111 15.52 -19.10 -5.95
N SER A 112 15.85 -19.16 -7.25
CA SER A 112 17.14 -19.62 -7.77
C SER A 112 18.25 -18.57 -7.73
#